data_AF-A0A8B6CJS7-F1
#
_entry.id   AF-A0A8B6CJS7-F1
#
_cell.length_a   1.000
_cell.length_b   1.000
_cell.length_c   1.000
_cell.angle_alpha   90.00
_cell.angle_beta   90.00
_cell.angle_gamma   90.00
#
_symmetry.space_group_name_H-M   'P 1'
#
loop_
_entity.id
_entity.type
_entity.pdbx_description
1 polymer ?
#
loop_
_entity_poly.entity_id
_entity_poly.type
_entity_poly.pdbx_seq_one_letter_code
_entity_poly.pdbx_strand_id
1 'polypeptide(L)'
;MGVYDINPGECEDTLSIRDKSGYTKNILPSDTKLNGVKLISVSNEMTIQLTTCFHLERIDAKGFELKVSMIDLPACGGIDSCFQTCDQHSAYIFTPGFPIAYQPGDACFWKIEGAYGQYITFYIINLDVSDDSSCEKSFISVNDIDLQGRSKSLGKFCKGSRPYKVLISSWEKLYIEFKAATDLQGNGGFLGKYEFKSFIQEKFDLGNTSCEENWYMFKNSCYGMQRKTFGITWIEAESECVVQGGHLVSIADQSEMEFIHYLVTVLSNDASENRAYIGLRKKTNGYNINDYIWSDGRPMTFTSWYYDPTSGMQQPDGLENEKCSIIELFSIHNMNDWHDVACAYDKISNFICEISQYFEVQDDIRSTWRHVPTQQADALYICESGEYILNAFLCDSVEDCISGDDERNCSSMDIGDQFTCDDGSRISISLYCDFIHHCKDGSDENACERRACSPREWQCTNRQCVTNQQRCDFVENCFDKTDEIECETCRLDSFQCYDQQCIPSTRVCDGMVDCSGLFHEDESEDCLQKRQHTCKDWWAGGEKRNGAYLIDLYLN
;
A
#
# COMPACT_ATOMS: atom_id res chain seq x y z
N MET A 1 -77.47 3.37 7.61
CA MET A 1 -76.36 3.84 6.73
C MET A 1 -75.06 3.64 7.50
N GLY A 2 -73.97 3.30 6.81
CA GLY A 2 -72.80 2.62 7.40
C GLY A 2 -72.81 1.15 6.98
N VAL A 3 -72.86 0.88 5.67
CA VAL A 3 -71.72 0.74 4.73
C VAL A 3 -71.23 -0.70 4.73
N TYR A 4 -71.20 -1.27 3.53
CA TYR A 4 -70.91 -2.68 3.26
C TYR A 4 -69.47 -3.04 3.65
N ASP A 5 -69.29 -4.28 4.07
CA ASP A 5 -68.05 -5.00 3.82
C ASP A 5 -67.90 -5.16 2.30
N ILE A 6 -66.96 -4.41 1.72
CA ILE A 6 -66.57 -4.56 0.32
C ILE A 6 -65.48 -5.62 0.32
N ASN A 7 -65.92 -6.86 0.09
CA ASN A 7 -65.12 -8.09 0.02
C ASN A 7 -64.61 -8.64 1.39
N PRO A 8 -65.42 -9.51 2.05
CA PRO A 8 -65.04 -10.28 3.25
C PRO A 8 -63.88 -11.29 3.06
N GLY A 9 -63.10 -11.15 1.99
CA GLY A 9 -61.96 -11.99 1.62
C GLY A 9 -60.86 -11.23 0.86
N GLU A 10 -60.87 -9.89 0.85
CA GLU A 10 -59.76 -9.07 0.32
C GLU A 10 -59.01 -8.27 1.41
N CYS A 11 -59.52 -8.25 2.64
CA CYS A 11 -58.80 -7.66 3.77
C CYS A 11 -57.97 -8.73 4.48
N GLU A 12 -56.65 -8.67 4.33
CA GLU A 12 -55.69 -9.45 5.12
C GLU A 12 -54.97 -8.53 6.14
N ASP A 13 -54.71 -9.05 7.34
CA ASP A 13 -53.80 -8.37 8.30
C ASP A 13 -52.41 -8.24 7.65
N THR A 14 -51.78 -7.06 7.69
CA THR A 14 -50.45 -6.86 7.09
C THR A 14 -49.52 -6.08 7.99
N LEU A 15 -48.26 -6.52 8.05
CA LEU A 15 -47.18 -5.80 8.74
C LEU A 15 -46.26 -5.19 7.68
N SER A 16 -46.29 -3.87 7.55
CA SER A 16 -45.42 -3.12 6.64
C SER A 16 -44.24 -2.54 7.41
N ILE A 17 -43.03 -2.76 6.93
CA ILE A 17 -41.79 -2.23 7.50
C ILE A 17 -41.14 -1.34 6.44
N ARG A 18 -41.15 -0.03 6.67
CA ARG A 18 -40.62 0.99 5.76
C ARG A 18 -39.39 1.66 6.36
N ASP A 19 -38.43 1.98 5.52
CA ASP A 19 -37.25 2.79 5.86
C ASP A 19 -37.31 4.09 5.05
N LYS A 20 -36.79 5.18 5.61
CA LYS A 20 -36.75 6.53 5.03
C LYS A 20 -36.15 6.62 3.62
N SER A 21 -35.26 5.69 3.27
CA SER A 21 -34.69 5.49 1.93
C SER A 21 -35.72 5.10 0.85
N GLY A 22 -36.93 4.70 1.24
CA GLY A 22 -37.99 4.24 0.34
C GLY A 22 -38.20 2.72 0.36
N TYR A 23 -37.30 1.95 0.97
CA TYR A 23 -37.48 0.53 1.25
C TYR A 23 -38.81 0.29 1.98
N THR A 24 -39.61 -0.70 1.54
CA THR A 24 -40.89 -1.08 2.19
C THR A 24 -41.13 -2.57 2.02
N LYS A 25 -40.96 -3.36 3.09
CA LYS A 25 -41.33 -4.79 3.09
C LYS A 25 -42.71 -4.99 3.69
N ASN A 26 -43.63 -5.58 2.93
CA ASN A 26 -44.92 -6.05 3.45
C ASN A 26 -44.83 -7.53 3.81
N ILE A 27 -45.36 -7.87 4.97
CA ILE A 27 -45.45 -9.21 5.57
C ILE A 27 -46.93 -9.58 5.65
N LEU A 28 -47.29 -10.77 5.17
CA LEU A 28 -48.65 -11.31 5.17
C LEU A 28 -48.85 -12.33 6.31
N PRO A 29 -50.10 -12.65 6.72
CA PRO A 29 -50.37 -13.58 7.84
C PRO A 29 -49.95 -15.02 7.52
N SER A 30 -49.87 -15.34 6.23
CA SER A 30 -49.43 -16.62 5.69
C SER A 30 -47.91 -16.83 5.76
N ASP A 31 -47.12 -15.79 6.04
CA ASP A 31 -45.66 -15.83 6.12
C ASP A 31 -45.13 -16.47 7.42
N THR A 32 -45.46 -17.75 7.61
CA THR A 32 -44.99 -18.61 8.72
C THR A 32 -43.46 -18.75 8.82
N LYS A 33 -42.69 -18.23 7.85
CA LYS A 33 -41.22 -18.36 7.74
C LYS A 33 -40.42 -17.22 8.37
N LEU A 34 -41.06 -16.13 8.82
CA LEU A 34 -40.35 -14.91 9.25
C LEU A 34 -39.69 -14.98 10.63
N ASN A 35 -39.90 -16.08 11.37
CA ASN A 35 -39.36 -16.24 12.71
C ASN A 35 -37.83 -16.45 12.65
N GLY A 36 -37.06 -15.42 13.02
CA GLY A 36 -35.59 -15.39 12.91
C GLY A 36 -35.03 -14.55 11.74
N VAL A 37 -35.87 -13.84 10.99
CA VAL A 37 -35.39 -12.90 9.95
C VAL A 37 -34.74 -11.68 10.58
N LYS A 38 -33.49 -11.40 10.17
CA LYS A 38 -32.79 -10.18 10.56
C LYS A 38 -32.96 -9.12 9.47
N LEU A 39 -33.89 -8.19 9.69
CA LEU A 39 -34.05 -7.02 8.83
C LEU A 39 -32.99 -5.98 9.20
N ILE A 40 -32.21 -5.54 8.22
CA ILE A 40 -31.23 -4.46 8.39
C ILE A 40 -31.70 -3.27 7.54
N SER A 41 -31.90 -2.14 8.21
CA SER A 41 -32.23 -0.83 7.63
C SER A 41 -30.98 -0.21 6.99
N VAL A 42 -31.14 0.52 5.89
CA VAL A 42 -30.08 1.35 5.30
C VAL A 42 -30.08 2.77 5.87
N SER A 43 -31.14 3.15 6.59
CA SER A 43 -31.27 4.43 7.28
C SER A 43 -31.29 4.30 8.80
N ASN A 44 -31.13 5.44 9.49
CA ASN A 44 -31.32 5.59 10.93
C ASN A 44 -32.80 5.70 11.36
N GLU A 45 -33.75 5.65 10.42
CA GLU A 45 -35.18 5.80 10.66
C GLU A 45 -35.98 4.68 9.96
N MET A 46 -36.64 3.85 10.76
CA MET A 46 -37.50 2.75 10.30
C MET A 46 -38.90 2.89 10.90
N THR A 47 -39.91 2.88 10.04
CA THR A 47 -41.35 2.92 10.35
C THR A 47 -41.91 1.51 10.28
N ILE A 48 -42.58 1.08 11.35
CA ILE A 48 -43.31 -0.19 11.39
C ILE A 48 -44.81 0.13 11.45
N GLN A 49 -45.57 -0.33 10.47
CA GLN A 49 -47.02 -0.15 10.37
C GLN A 49 -47.72 -1.50 10.37
N LEU A 50 -48.49 -1.78 11.41
CA LEU A 50 -49.44 -2.88 11.42
C LEU A 50 -50.81 -2.38 10.90
N THR A 51 -51.38 -3.10 9.95
CA THR A 51 -52.75 -2.90 9.46
C THR A 51 -53.55 -4.16 9.78
N THR A 52 -54.61 -4.05 10.58
CA THR A 52 -55.47 -5.19 10.95
C THR A 52 -56.90 -5.03 10.46
N CYS A 53 -57.51 -6.13 10.04
CA CYS A 53 -58.88 -6.20 9.59
C CYS A 53 -59.86 -6.43 10.76
N PHE A 54 -61.09 -5.95 10.62
CA PHE A 54 -62.12 -6.14 11.66
C PHE A 54 -62.77 -7.53 11.52
N HIS A 55 -62.28 -8.51 12.27
CA HIS A 55 -62.89 -9.84 12.32
C HIS A 55 -64.03 -9.90 13.35
N LEU A 56 -65.20 -10.39 12.91
CA LEU A 56 -66.38 -10.60 13.77
C LEU A 56 -66.21 -11.77 14.75
N GLU A 57 -65.32 -12.71 14.44
CA GLU A 57 -64.98 -13.83 15.32
C GLU A 57 -63.66 -13.56 16.04
N ARG A 58 -63.57 -14.03 17.29
CA ARG A 58 -62.40 -13.84 18.13
C ARG A 58 -61.32 -14.86 17.77
N ILE A 59 -60.51 -14.53 16.76
CA ILE A 59 -59.37 -15.35 16.35
C ILE A 59 -58.27 -15.23 17.41
N ASP A 60 -57.93 -16.34 18.08
CA ASP A 60 -56.77 -16.43 19.00
C ASP A 60 -55.45 -16.46 18.19
N ALA A 61 -55.20 -15.41 17.39
CA ALA A 61 -53.96 -15.22 16.66
C ALA A 61 -52.83 -14.86 17.63
N LYS A 62 -51.70 -15.55 17.54
CA LYS A 62 -50.47 -15.12 18.22
C LYS A 62 -49.97 -13.84 17.55
N GLY A 63 -49.89 -12.76 18.32
CA GLY A 63 -49.25 -11.52 17.86
C GLY A 63 -47.75 -11.70 17.61
N PHE A 64 -47.11 -10.66 17.07
CA PHE A 64 -45.67 -10.63 16.83
C PHE A 64 -44.90 -9.90 17.94
N GLU A 65 -43.64 -10.28 18.12
CA GLU A 65 -42.66 -9.57 18.92
C GLU A 65 -41.49 -9.18 18.01
N LEU A 66 -41.09 -7.91 18.02
CA LEU A 66 -39.94 -7.41 17.26
C LEU A 66 -38.89 -6.88 18.23
N LYS A 67 -37.69 -7.47 18.18
CA LYS A 67 -36.52 -6.96 18.89
C LYS A 67 -35.72 -6.07 17.95
N VAL A 68 -35.83 -4.76 18.15
CA VAL A 68 -35.05 -3.75 17.42
C VAL A 68 -33.77 -3.45 18.20
N SER A 69 -32.63 -3.47 17.51
CA SER A 69 -31.34 -3.04 18.03
C SER A 69 -30.67 -2.13 17.01
N MET A 70 -30.11 -1.00 17.45
CA MET A 70 -29.18 -0.26 16.62
C MET A 70 -27.95 -1.13 16.33
N ILE A 71 -27.43 -1.04 15.10
CA ILE A 71 -26.18 -1.65 14.68
C ILE A 71 -25.32 -0.56 14.04
N ASP A 72 -24.01 -0.68 14.19
CA ASP A 72 -23.07 0.39 13.82
C ASP A 72 -22.76 0.46 12.30
N LEU A 73 -23.31 -0.47 11.52
CA LEU A 73 -23.04 -0.62 10.09
C LEU A 73 -24.34 -0.71 9.28
N PRO A 74 -24.52 0.10 8.21
CA PRO A 74 -25.67 0.03 7.33
C PRO A 74 -25.65 -1.23 6.46
N ALA A 75 -26.74 -1.47 5.72
CA ALA A 75 -26.77 -2.41 4.60
C ALA A 75 -26.56 -1.70 3.25
N CYS A 76 -26.19 -2.45 2.21
CA CYS A 76 -26.28 -2.06 0.82
C CYS A 76 -27.03 -3.13 0.00
N GLY A 77 -28.07 -2.70 -0.72
CA GLY A 77 -29.08 -3.60 -1.29
C GLY A 77 -30.14 -4.00 -0.26
N GLY A 78 -31.25 -4.57 -0.73
CA GLY A 78 -32.42 -4.83 0.13
C GLY A 78 -33.29 -5.99 -0.35
N ILE A 79 -34.47 -6.11 0.28
CA ILE A 79 -35.33 -7.30 0.15
C ILE A 79 -36.14 -7.33 -1.15
N ASP A 80 -36.41 -6.17 -1.77
CA ASP A 80 -37.19 -6.10 -3.02
C ASP A 80 -36.40 -5.44 -4.19
N SER A 81 -35.16 -4.99 -3.96
CA SER A 81 -34.19 -4.66 -5.01
C SER A 81 -32.80 -5.16 -4.62
N CYS A 82 -32.26 -5.97 -5.50
CA CYS A 82 -30.99 -6.67 -5.38
C CYS A 82 -29.90 -6.12 -6.30
N PHE A 83 -30.21 -5.08 -7.09
CA PHE A 83 -29.27 -4.36 -7.96
C PHE A 83 -28.94 -3.03 -7.29
N GLN A 84 -27.70 -2.83 -6.83
CA GLN A 84 -27.34 -1.62 -6.09
C GLN A 84 -25.86 -1.24 -6.27
N THR A 85 -25.60 0.07 -6.36
CA THR A 85 -24.25 0.64 -6.17
C THR A 85 -24.04 0.98 -4.70
N CYS A 86 -22.87 0.62 -4.18
CA CYS A 86 -22.49 0.75 -2.77
C CYS A 86 -21.29 1.70 -2.61
N ASP A 87 -21.51 2.81 -1.91
CA ASP A 87 -20.55 3.91 -1.70
C ASP A 87 -20.21 4.16 -0.21
N GLN A 88 -20.89 3.47 0.71
CA GLN A 88 -20.72 3.64 2.15
C GLN A 88 -19.37 3.08 2.61
N HIS A 89 -18.67 3.76 3.53
CA HIS A 89 -17.32 3.35 3.98
C HIS A 89 -17.23 1.87 4.38
N SER A 90 -18.28 1.35 5.01
CA SER A 90 -18.51 -0.08 5.20
C SER A 90 -20.01 -0.37 5.27
N ALA A 91 -20.44 -1.50 4.72
CA ALA A 91 -21.83 -1.97 4.84
C ALA A 91 -21.95 -3.50 4.73
N TYR A 92 -23.08 -4.04 5.19
CA TYR A 92 -23.48 -5.42 4.95
C TYR A 92 -24.16 -5.59 3.58
N ILE A 93 -23.92 -6.71 2.91
CA ILE A 93 -24.65 -7.15 1.71
C ILE A 93 -25.20 -8.56 1.94
N PHE A 94 -26.41 -8.86 1.48
CA PHE A 94 -27.05 -10.16 1.73
C PHE A 94 -28.12 -10.49 0.68
N THR A 95 -28.41 -11.78 0.49
CA THR A 95 -29.54 -12.21 -0.33
C THR A 95 -30.87 -11.71 0.24
N PRO A 96 -31.83 -11.27 -0.59
CA PRO A 96 -33.18 -10.92 -0.17
C PRO A 96 -33.79 -11.92 0.82
N GLY A 97 -34.19 -11.45 2.00
CA GLY A 97 -34.83 -12.27 3.03
C GLY A 97 -33.92 -13.14 3.90
N PHE A 98 -32.59 -13.05 3.78
CA PHE A 98 -31.63 -13.80 4.62
C PHE A 98 -32.01 -13.76 6.13
N PRO A 99 -32.02 -14.90 6.85
CA PRO A 99 -31.55 -16.24 6.46
C PRO A 99 -32.65 -17.16 5.89
N ILE A 100 -33.76 -16.62 5.38
CA ILE A 100 -34.77 -17.44 4.68
C ILE A 100 -34.19 -17.92 3.34
N ALA A 101 -34.61 -19.13 2.96
CA ALA A 101 -34.43 -19.70 1.63
C ALA A 101 -34.75 -18.72 0.48
N TYR A 102 -33.74 -18.42 -0.35
CA TYR A 102 -33.93 -17.67 -1.60
C TYR A 102 -34.79 -18.45 -2.60
N GLN A 103 -35.34 -17.78 -3.61
CA GLN A 103 -36.21 -18.38 -4.62
C GLN A 103 -35.41 -18.93 -5.82
N PRO A 104 -35.90 -20.01 -6.47
CA PRO A 104 -35.25 -20.54 -7.67
C PRO A 104 -35.19 -19.48 -8.77
N GLY A 105 -34.00 -19.21 -9.30
CA GLY A 105 -33.76 -18.21 -10.33
C GLY A 105 -33.52 -16.77 -9.85
N ASP A 106 -33.51 -16.50 -8.53
CA ASP A 106 -33.06 -15.21 -7.99
C ASP A 106 -31.65 -14.83 -8.50
N ALA A 107 -31.46 -13.56 -8.82
CA ALA A 107 -30.15 -12.99 -9.18
C ALA A 107 -29.99 -11.64 -8.49
N CYS A 108 -28.78 -11.32 -8.03
CA CYS A 108 -28.48 -10.10 -7.27
C CYS A 108 -27.09 -9.57 -7.64
N PHE A 109 -26.90 -8.25 -7.59
CA PHE A 109 -25.71 -7.57 -8.12
C PHE A 109 -25.36 -6.35 -7.26
N TRP A 110 -24.18 -6.39 -6.65
CA TRP A 110 -23.61 -5.28 -5.88
C TRP A 110 -22.39 -4.74 -6.60
N LYS A 111 -22.42 -3.44 -6.91
CA LYS A 111 -21.29 -2.70 -7.48
C LYS A 111 -20.72 -1.81 -6.37
N ILE A 112 -19.61 -2.22 -5.76
CA ILE A 112 -18.96 -1.46 -4.69
C ILE A 112 -17.94 -0.53 -5.34
N GLU A 113 -18.07 0.78 -5.13
CA GLU A 113 -17.22 1.81 -5.74
C GLU A 113 -16.72 2.79 -4.68
N GLY A 114 -15.40 2.81 -4.46
CA GLY A 114 -14.73 3.65 -3.47
C GLY A 114 -14.14 4.93 -4.05
N ALA A 115 -13.45 5.69 -3.21
CA ALA A 115 -12.56 6.74 -3.67
C ALA A 115 -11.25 6.14 -4.21
N TYR A 116 -10.61 6.83 -5.15
CA TYR A 116 -9.28 6.48 -5.64
C TYR A 116 -8.26 6.42 -4.48
N GLY A 117 -7.33 5.47 -4.54
CA GLY A 117 -6.40 5.16 -3.43
C GLY A 117 -6.99 4.35 -2.28
N GLN A 118 -8.26 3.91 -2.37
CA GLN A 118 -8.86 2.96 -1.42
C GLN A 118 -9.09 1.60 -2.07
N TYR A 119 -8.70 0.53 -1.40
CA TYR A 119 -9.03 -0.84 -1.80
C TYR A 119 -10.19 -1.40 -0.96
N ILE A 120 -10.84 -2.44 -1.46
CA ILE A 120 -12.02 -3.06 -0.85
C ILE A 120 -11.60 -4.38 -0.22
N THR A 121 -11.98 -4.55 1.04
CA THR A 121 -11.86 -5.80 1.75
C THR A 121 -13.22 -6.51 1.82
N PHE A 122 -13.29 -7.62 1.07
CA PHE A 122 -14.39 -8.57 0.82
C PHE A 122 -14.63 -9.60 1.95
N TYR A 123 -15.79 -9.59 2.62
CA TYR A 123 -16.01 -10.39 3.83
C TYR A 123 -17.33 -11.21 3.87
N ILE A 124 -17.30 -12.49 3.49
CA ILE A 124 -18.46 -13.41 3.38
C ILE A 124 -18.80 -14.10 4.73
N ILE A 125 -19.42 -13.37 5.66
CA ILE A 125 -19.77 -13.83 7.02
C ILE A 125 -20.62 -15.12 7.04
N ASN A 126 -21.55 -15.30 6.09
CA ASN A 126 -22.36 -16.51 5.98
C ASN A 126 -22.59 -16.88 4.50
N LEU A 127 -22.63 -18.19 4.20
CA LEU A 127 -22.77 -18.72 2.85
C LEU A 127 -23.45 -20.10 2.90
N ASP A 128 -24.76 -20.11 2.70
CA ASP A 128 -25.63 -21.28 2.58
C ASP A 128 -26.39 -21.19 1.25
N VAL A 129 -25.64 -21.26 0.13
CA VAL A 129 -26.16 -21.12 -1.23
C VAL A 129 -26.31 -22.48 -1.92
N SER A 130 -25.21 -23.15 -2.24
CA SER A 130 -25.22 -24.50 -2.83
C SER A 130 -24.19 -25.39 -2.13
N ASP A 131 -24.55 -26.65 -1.90
CA ASP A 131 -23.67 -27.68 -1.34
C ASP A 131 -22.81 -28.39 -2.42
N ASP A 132 -22.91 -27.99 -3.70
CA ASP A 132 -22.06 -28.55 -4.76
C ASP A 132 -20.63 -28.01 -4.69
N SER A 133 -19.62 -28.87 -4.85
CA SER A 133 -18.21 -28.48 -4.75
C SER A 133 -17.70 -27.62 -5.91
N SER A 134 -18.49 -27.51 -6.99
CA SER A 134 -18.16 -26.75 -8.21
C SER A 134 -18.80 -25.36 -8.26
N CYS A 135 -19.76 -25.09 -7.37
CA CYS A 135 -20.60 -23.88 -7.36
C CYS A 135 -21.21 -23.53 -8.74
N GLU A 136 -21.55 -24.51 -9.57
CA GLU A 136 -22.04 -24.22 -10.94
C GLU A 136 -23.52 -23.85 -10.98
N LYS A 137 -24.30 -24.36 -10.02
CA LYS A 137 -25.76 -24.20 -10.00
C LYS A 137 -26.21 -22.90 -9.36
N SER A 138 -25.86 -22.71 -8.08
CA SER A 138 -26.10 -21.47 -7.36
C SER A 138 -24.80 -21.02 -6.70
N PHE A 139 -24.46 -19.73 -6.83
CA PHE A 139 -23.16 -19.21 -6.42
C PHE A 139 -23.20 -17.72 -6.09
N ILE A 140 -22.15 -17.28 -5.41
CA ILE A 140 -21.68 -15.89 -5.45
C ILE A 140 -20.40 -15.83 -6.31
N SER A 141 -20.28 -14.83 -7.19
CA SER A 141 -19.03 -14.52 -7.88
C SER A 141 -18.52 -13.17 -7.38
N VAL A 142 -17.20 -13.07 -7.18
CA VAL A 142 -16.55 -11.85 -6.68
C VAL A 142 -15.47 -11.49 -7.69
N ASN A 143 -15.58 -10.31 -8.29
CA ASN A 143 -14.72 -9.87 -9.38
C ASN A 143 -14.13 -8.50 -9.07
N ASP A 144 -12.82 -8.44 -9.11
CA ASP A 144 -11.99 -7.25 -8.96
C ASP A 144 -11.96 -6.50 -10.29
N ILE A 145 -12.22 -5.19 -10.26
CA ILE A 145 -12.32 -4.36 -11.47
C ILE A 145 -11.17 -3.37 -11.45
N ASP A 146 -10.29 -3.45 -12.44
CA ASP A 146 -9.16 -2.52 -12.54
C ASP A 146 -9.55 -1.12 -13.01
N LEU A 147 -8.58 -0.20 -12.98
CA LEU A 147 -8.77 1.19 -13.38
C LEU A 147 -9.25 1.33 -14.84
N GLN A 148 -8.86 0.40 -15.72
CA GLN A 148 -9.30 0.36 -17.12
C GLN A 148 -10.67 -0.36 -17.30
N GLY A 149 -11.29 -0.80 -16.21
CA GLY A 149 -12.59 -1.48 -16.21
C GLY A 149 -12.53 -2.97 -16.59
N ARG A 150 -11.35 -3.58 -16.63
CA ARG A 150 -11.19 -5.02 -16.89
C ARG A 150 -11.52 -5.80 -15.61
N SER A 151 -12.19 -6.94 -15.79
CA SER A 151 -12.69 -7.77 -14.68
C SER A 151 -11.80 -9.00 -14.46
N LYS A 152 -11.24 -9.12 -13.26
CA LYS A 152 -10.46 -10.26 -12.78
C LYS A 152 -11.25 -10.99 -11.69
N SER A 153 -11.60 -12.26 -11.91
CA SER A 153 -12.36 -13.00 -10.90
C SER A 153 -11.47 -13.35 -9.69
N LEU A 154 -11.86 -12.91 -8.49
CA LEU A 154 -11.26 -13.35 -7.22
C LEU A 154 -11.77 -14.72 -6.80
N GLY A 155 -12.92 -15.14 -7.32
CA GLY A 155 -13.43 -16.50 -7.23
C GLY A 155 -14.94 -16.62 -7.33
N LYS A 156 -15.39 -17.87 -7.38
CA LYS A 156 -16.79 -18.29 -7.41
C LYS A 156 -17.02 -19.21 -6.20
N PHE A 157 -17.96 -18.85 -5.34
CA PHE A 157 -18.11 -19.45 -4.02
C PHE A 157 -19.55 -19.90 -3.76
N CYS A 158 -19.66 -20.93 -2.92
CA CYS A 158 -20.89 -21.49 -2.41
C CYS A 158 -20.54 -22.28 -1.13
N LYS A 159 -21.49 -22.98 -0.51
CA LYS A 159 -21.25 -23.68 0.77
C LYS A 159 -20.24 -24.83 0.61
N GLY A 160 -20.22 -25.49 -0.54
CA GLY A 160 -19.20 -26.49 -0.92
C GLY A 160 -17.81 -25.92 -1.24
N SER A 161 -17.68 -24.62 -1.50
CA SER A 161 -16.42 -23.93 -1.79
C SER A 161 -16.43 -22.53 -1.16
N ARG A 162 -16.32 -22.49 0.18
CA ARG A 162 -16.18 -21.25 0.94
C ARG A 162 -14.71 -20.80 0.94
N PRO A 163 -14.41 -19.51 0.76
CA PRO A 163 -13.02 -19.05 0.84
C PRO A 163 -12.46 -19.19 2.26
N TYR A 164 -11.17 -19.52 2.35
CA TYR A 164 -10.42 -19.61 3.61
C TYR A 164 -9.65 -18.32 3.94
N LYS A 165 -9.81 -17.28 3.12
CA LYS A 165 -9.13 -15.99 3.27
C LYS A 165 -10.11 -14.86 3.00
N VAL A 166 -9.82 -13.71 3.59
CA VAL A 166 -10.39 -12.42 3.18
C VAL A 166 -10.12 -12.22 1.69
N LEU A 167 -11.12 -11.73 0.96
CA LEU A 167 -10.94 -11.31 -0.42
C LEU A 167 -10.52 -9.84 -0.40
N ILE A 168 -9.47 -9.48 -1.14
CA ILE A 168 -8.94 -8.12 -1.19
C ILE A 168 -8.95 -7.71 -2.65
N SER A 169 -9.58 -6.60 -3.00
CA SER A 169 -9.53 -6.04 -4.36
C SER A 169 -8.18 -5.37 -4.58
N SER A 170 -7.69 -5.42 -5.82
CA SER A 170 -6.45 -4.74 -6.20
C SER A 170 -6.66 -3.23 -6.36
N TRP A 171 -7.92 -2.80 -6.50
CA TRP A 171 -8.36 -1.45 -6.87
C TRP A 171 -9.62 -1.00 -6.10
N GLU A 172 -10.14 0.18 -6.42
CA GLU A 172 -11.27 0.83 -5.74
C GLU A 172 -12.68 0.33 -6.14
N LYS A 173 -12.76 -0.67 -7.02
CA LYS A 173 -14.03 -1.23 -7.52
C LYS A 173 -14.09 -2.74 -7.37
N LEU A 174 -15.19 -3.23 -6.77
CA LEU A 174 -15.48 -4.65 -6.62
C LEU A 174 -16.91 -4.95 -7.08
N TYR A 175 -17.05 -5.99 -7.91
CA TYR A 175 -18.32 -6.43 -8.45
C TYR A 175 -18.70 -7.81 -7.90
N ILE A 176 -19.84 -7.88 -7.22
CA ILE A 176 -20.33 -9.11 -6.60
C ILE A 176 -21.68 -9.48 -7.23
N GLU A 177 -21.76 -10.69 -7.78
CA GLU A 177 -22.99 -11.28 -8.31
C GLU A 177 -23.42 -12.45 -7.43
N PHE A 178 -24.71 -12.58 -7.13
CA PHE A 178 -25.32 -13.82 -6.66
C PHE A 178 -26.27 -14.34 -7.73
N LYS A 179 -26.29 -15.66 -7.92
CA LYS A 179 -27.16 -16.32 -8.88
C LYS A 179 -27.67 -17.64 -8.32
N ALA A 180 -28.98 -17.84 -8.40
CA ALA A 180 -29.67 -19.06 -8.01
C ALA A 180 -29.99 -19.95 -9.24
N ALA A 181 -29.96 -21.26 -9.04
CA ALA A 181 -30.48 -22.22 -9.99
C ALA A 181 -32.01 -22.12 -10.09
N THR A 182 -32.57 -22.38 -11.28
CA THR A 182 -34.02 -22.32 -11.54
C THR A 182 -34.75 -23.63 -11.22
N ASP A 183 -34.02 -24.74 -11.07
CA ASP A 183 -34.53 -26.11 -10.88
C ASP A 183 -34.46 -26.60 -9.42
N LEU A 184 -33.84 -25.82 -8.52
CA LEU A 184 -33.58 -26.20 -7.13
C LEU A 184 -34.21 -25.21 -6.14
N GLN A 185 -34.77 -25.75 -5.06
CA GLN A 185 -35.16 -24.95 -3.89
C GLN A 185 -33.92 -24.30 -3.27
N GLY A 186 -33.98 -23.00 -2.99
CA GLY A 186 -32.86 -22.28 -2.38
C GLY A 186 -32.60 -22.65 -0.92
N ASN A 187 -31.33 -22.56 -0.53
CA ASN A 187 -30.85 -22.64 0.85
C ASN A 187 -30.82 -21.23 1.51
N GLY A 188 -30.36 -21.10 2.75
CA GLY A 188 -30.47 -19.90 3.59
C GLY A 188 -29.83 -18.60 3.05
N GLY A 189 -29.10 -18.66 1.93
CA GLY A 189 -28.59 -17.49 1.21
C GLY A 189 -27.17 -17.11 1.60
N PHE A 190 -26.80 -15.84 1.44
CA PHE A 190 -25.50 -15.34 1.89
C PHE A 190 -25.62 -14.02 2.67
N LEU A 191 -24.65 -13.80 3.55
CA LEU A 191 -24.41 -12.53 4.25
C LEU A 191 -22.92 -12.21 4.13
N GLY A 192 -22.60 -11.00 3.69
CA GLY A 192 -21.26 -10.46 3.71
C GLY A 192 -21.22 -9.03 4.25
N LYS A 193 -20.01 -8.53 4.47
CA LYS A 193 -19.66 -7.14 4.76
C LYS A 193 -18.59 -6.73 3.75
N TYR A 194 -18.52 -5.47 3.38
CA TYR A 194 -17.32 -4.91 2.74
C TYR A 194 -16.81 -3.73 3.56
N GLU A 195 -15.53 -3.39 3.42
CA GLU A 195 -14.94 -2.20 4.02
C GLU A 195 -13.89 -1.61 3.09
N PHE A 196 -13.96 -0.30 2.86
CA PHE A 196 -12.91 0.43 2.15
C PHE A 196 -11.74 0.66 3.09
N LYS A 197 -10.54 0.28 2.67
CA LYS A 197 -9.28 0.50 3.37
C LYS A 197 -8.41 1.43 2.54
N SER A 198 -7.79 2.41 3.19
CA SER A 198 -6.67 3.16 2.61
C SER A 198 -5.39 2.41 2.93
N PHE A 199 -4.52 2.22 1.94
CA PHE A 199 -3.23 1.55 2.16
C PHE A 199 -2.31 2.38 3.06
N ILE A 200 -2.30 3.70 2.87
CA ILE A 200 -1.60 4.66 3.71
C ILE A 200 -2.61 5.32 4.65
N GLN A 201 -2.38 5.20 5.96
CA GLN A 201 -3.29 5.69 7.00
C GLN A 201 -2.99 7.13 7.42
N GLU A 202 -1.73 7.57 7.26
CA GLU A 202 -1.32 8.94 7.56
C GLU A 202 -1.62 9.86 6.37
N LYS A 203 -2.33 10.95 6.63
CA LYS A 203 -2.36 12.07 5.69
C LYS A 203 -1.05 12.82 5.87
N PHE A 204 -0.12 12.65 4.92
CA PHE A 204 1.05 13.51 4.84
C PHE A 204 0.62 14.97 4.92
N ASP A 205 1.32 15.78 5.72
CA ASP A 205 0.98 17.20 5.87
C ASP A 205 1.45 17.94 4.62
N LEU A 206 0.55 18.06 3.63
CA LEU A 206 0.77 18.78 2.37
C LEU A 206 0.80 20.31 2.56
N GLY A 207 1.07 20.79 3.78
CA GLY A 207 1.16 22.20 4.17
C GLY A 207 2.27 22.93 3.44
N ASN A 208 1.99 23.39 2.22
CA ASN A 208 2.97 24.03 1.36
C ASN A 208 3.32 25.46 1.82
N THR A 209 4.59 25.68 2.12
CA THR A 209 5.21 27.01 2.20
C THR A 209 6.53 27.14 1.42
N SER A 210 6.97 26.06 0.75
CA SER A 210 8.36 25.92 0.24
C SER A 210 8.49 25.36 -1.17
N CYS A 211 7.45 24.72 -1.73
CA CYS A 211 7.47 24.11 -3.06
C CYS A 211 6.53 24.85 -4.03
N GLU A 212 6.73 24.68 -5.34
CA GLU A 212 5.87 25.28 -6.37
C GLU A 212 4.45 24.69 -6.38
N GLU A 213 3.56 25.28 -7.17
CA GLU A 213 2.18 24.81 -7.31
C GLU A 213 2.15 23.40 -7.96
N ASN A 214 1.40 22.48 -7.37
CA ASN A 214 1.36 21.04 -7.70
C ASN A 214 2.64 20.25 -7.38
N TRP A 215 3.56 20.83 -6.59
CA TRP A 215 4.67 20.10 -5.96
C TRP A 215 4.40 19.91 -4.48
N TYR A 216 4.85 18.77 -3.96
CA TYR A 216 4.59 18.35 -2.58
C TYR A 216 5.93 18.16 -1.85
N MET A 217 6.08 18.81 -0.70
CA MET A 217 7.29 18.69 0.10
C MET A 217 7.24 17.40 0.92
N PHE A 218 8.32 16.62 0.87
CA PHE A 218 8.53 15.52 1.82
C PHE A 218 9.99 15.49 2.23
N LYS A 219 10.23 15.31 3.55
CA LYS A 219 11.54 15.52 4.19
C LYS A 219 12.17 16.87 3.80
N ASN A 220 13.10 16.87 2.85
CA ASN A 220 13.83 18.06 2.38
C ASN A 220 13.90 18.15 0.83
N SER A 221 12.97 17.48 0.14
CA SER A 221 12.83 17.52 -1.31
C SER A 221 11.39 17.91 -1.68
N CYS A 222 11.23 18.58 -2.83
CA CYS A 222 9.94 18.76 -3.49
C CYS A 222 9.76 17.65 -4.52
N TYR A 223 8.60 17.00 -4.55
CA TYR A 223 8.27 15.96 -5.52
C TYR A 223 7.08 16.42 -6.37
N GLY A 224 7.18 16.23 -7.68
CA GLY A 224 6.20 16.68 -8.66
C GLY A 224 5.83 15.56 -9.62
N MET A 225 4.57 15.15 -9.62
CA MET A 225 4.02 14.21 -10.60
C MET A 225 3.81 14.95 -11.92
N GLN A 226 4.67 14.70 -12.90
CA GLN A 226 4.62 15.30 -14.21
C GLN A 226 3.83 14.42 -15.18
N ARG A 227 3.19 15.06 -16.17
CA ARG A 227 2.43 14.37 -17.21
C ARG A 227 2.51 15.07 -18.56
N LYS A 228 2.64 14.29 -19.64
CA LYS A 228 2.57 14.72 -21.04
C LYS A 228 1.29 14.22 -21.70
N THR A 229 0.94 14.81 -22.84
CA THR A 229 -0.24 14.39 -23.63
C THR A 229 0.06 13.22 -24.59
N PHE A 230 1.32 12.76 -24.62
CA PHE A 230 1.83 11.63 -25.36
C PHE A 230 2.92 10.96 -24.52
N GLY A 231 3.14 9.66 -24.73
CA GLY A 231 4.22 8.94 -24.05
C GLY A 231 5.59 9.39 -24.55
N ILE A 232 6.48 9.68 -23.60
CA ILE A 232 7.89 10.07 -23.81
C ILE A 232 8.80 8.94 -23.34
N THR A 233 10.08 8.96 -23.72
CA THR A 233 11.08 8.02 -23.21
C THR A 233 11.55 8.39 -21.79
N TRP A 234 12.23 7.47 -21.10
CA TRP A 234 12.83 7.77 -19.78
C TRP A 234 13.83 8.93 -19.87
N ILE A 235 14.57 8.98 -20.99
CA ILE A 235 15.62 9.96 -21.27
C ILE A 235 15.02 11.36 -21.52
N GLU A 236 13.87 11.42 -22.21
CA GLU A 236 13.09 12.65 -22.35
C GLU A 236 12.51 13.10 -21.00
N ALA A 237 12.09 12.18 -20.13
CA ALA A 237 11.54 12.48 -18.81
C ALA A 237 12.61 13.03 -17.84
N GLU A 238 13.80 12.43 -17.80
CA GLU A 238 14.95 12.92 -17.02
C GLU A 238 15.36 14.33 -17.46
N SER A 239 15.45 14.57 -18.77
CA SER A 239 15.76 15.89 -19.33
C SER A 239 14.77 16.97 -18.87
N GLU A 240 13.47 16.64 -18.79
CA GLU A 240 12.43 17.55 -18.30
C GLU A 240 12.56 17.85 -16.80
N CYS A 241 12.93 16.88 -15.96
CA CYS A 241 13.23 17.12 -14.54
C CYS A 241 14.50 17.97 -14.35
N VAL A 242 15.55 17.73 -15.15
CA VAL A 242 16.80 18.51 -15.13
C VAL A 242 16.57 19.96 -15.54
N VAL A 243 15.71 20.23 -16.52
CA VAL A 243 15.28 21.59 -16.89
C VAL A 243 14.55 22.30 -15.74
N GLN A 244 13.88 21.55 -14.85
CA GLN A 244 13.21 22.07 -13.66
C GLN A 244 14.15 22.21 -12.45
N GLY A 245 15.45 21.89 -12.59
CA GLY A 245 16.45 21.98 -11.52
C GLY A 245 16.45 20.81 -10.54
N GLY A 246 15.93 19.65 -10.97
CA GLY A 246 15.91 18.40 -10.23
C GLY A 246 16.34 17.21 -11.10
N HIS A 247 15.95 16.01 -10.69
CA HIS A 247 16.13 14.77 -11.43
C HIS A 247 14.84 13.95 -11.39
N LEU A 248 14.74 12.84 -12.12
CA LEU A 248 13.73 11.84 -11.80
C LEU A 248 13.93 11.34 -10.36
N VAL A 249 12.83 11.03 -9.70
CA VAL A 249 12.83 10.75 -8.25
C VAL A 249 13.77 9.62 -7.85
N SER A 250 14.51 9.85 -6.76
CA SER A 250 15.27 8.80 -6.08
C SER A 250 14.55 8.36 -4.82
N ILE A 251 14.54 7.06 -4.55
CA ILE A 251 13.80 6.47 -3.42
C ILE A 251 14.80 5.78 -2.49
N ALA A 252 15.20 6.49 -1.43
CA ALA A 252 16.28 6.09 -0.53
C ALA A 252 15.83 5.18 0.62
N ASP A 253 14.54 5.23 1.01
CA ASP A 253 13.97 4.42 2.09
C ASP A 253 12.45 4.17 1.94
N GLN A 254 11.90 3.28 2.78
CA GLN A 254 10.49 2.89 2.77
C GLN A 254 9.53 4.07 2.97
N SER A 255 9.86 5.06 3.80
CA SER A 255 8.94 6.21 4.04
C SER A 255 8.85 7.13 2.82
N GLU A 256 9.91 7.19 2.02
CA GLU A 256 9.89 7.85 0.71
C GLU A 256 9.08 7.05 -0.31
N MET A 257 9.21 5.71 -0.33
CA MET A 257 8.35 4.86 -1.15
C MET A 257 6.86 5.00 -0.79
N GLU A 258 6.52 5.07 0.50
CA GLU A 258 5.15 5.33 0.98
C GLU A 258 4.65 6.70 0.50
N PHE A 259 5.47 7.75 0.61
CA PHE A 259 5.10 9.08 0.11
C PHE A 259 4.88 9.10 -1.42
N ILE A 260 5.76 8.43 -2.19
CA ILE A 260 5.60 8.29 -3.64
C ILE A 260 4.36 7.47 -4.01
N HIS A 261 4.07 6.41 -3.26
CA HIS A 261 2.83 5.64 -3.45
C HIS A 261 1.58 6.50 -3.20
N TYR A 262 1.59 7.36 -2.17
CA TYR A 262 0.52 8.33 -1.92
C TYR A 262 0.37 9.35 -3.06
N LEU A 263 1.48 9.86 -3.59
CA LEU A 263 1.50 10.80 -4.72
C LEU A 263 0.82 10.19 -5.96
N VAL A 264 1.14 8.93 -6.29
CA VAL A 264 0.56 8.24 -7.46
C VAL A 264 -0.88 7.77 -7.21
N THR A 265 -1.20 7.24 -6.02
CA THR A 265 -2.52 6.62 -5.73
C THR A 265 -3.57 7.57 -5.15
N VAL A 266 -3.22 8.77 -4.70
CA VAL A 266 -4.17 9.72 -4.10
C VAL A 266 -4.11 11.09 -4.77
N LEU A 267 -2.92 11.63 -5.03
CA LEU A 267 -2.76 13.00 -5.53
C LEU A 267 -2.86 13.13 -7.05
N SER A 268 -2.46 12.10 -7.81
CA SER A 268 -2.53 12.10 -9.28
C SER A 268 -3.97 12.24 -9.82
N ASN A 269 -4.96 11.67 -9.13
CA ASN A 269 -6.40 11.77 -9.42
C ASN A 269 -6.83 11.41 -10.88
N ASP A 270 -6.00 10.67 -11.62
CA ASP A 270 -6.34 10.11 -12.93
C ASP A 270 -6.11 8.60 -12.95
N ALA A 271 -7.18 7.85 -13.21
CA ALA A 271 -7.18 6.39 -13.26
C ALA A 271 -6.69 5.81 -14.59
N SER A 272 -6.41 6.62 -15.62
CA SER A 272 -6.14 6.11 -16.97
C SER A 272 -4.78 5.43 -17.13
N GLU A 273 -3.75 5.83 -16.37
CA GLU A 273 -2.38 5.33 -16.51
C GLU A 273 -1.77 4.95 -15.14
N ASN A 274 -1.39 3.68 -14.99
CA ASN A 274 -0.83 3.09 -13.77
C ASN A 274 0.72 3.04 -13.76
N ARG A 275 1.38 3.58 -14.80
CA ARG A 275 2.84 3.58 -14.97
C ARG A 275 3.41 5.00 -14.81
N ALA A 276 4.58 5.14 -14.19
CA ALA A 276 5.34 6.40 -14.14
C ALA A 276 6.86 6.15 -14.03
N TYR A 277 7.70 6.91 -14.75
CA TYR A 277 9.16 6.81 -14.63
C TYR A 277 9.69 7.29 -13.27
N ILE A 278 10.73 6.60 -12.79
CA ILE A 278 11.56 6.96 -11.62
C ILE A 278 13.04 6.97 -12.01
N GLY A 279 13.91 7.59 -11.21
CA GLY A 279 15.31 7.87 -11.59
C GLY A 279 16.26 6.68 -11.57
N LEU A 280 15.80 5.46 -11.26
CA LEU A 280 16.68 4.31 -11.13
C LEU A 280 17.08 3.77 -12.51
N ARG A 281 18.39 3.77 -12.82
CA ARG A 281 18.96 3.14 -14.01
C ARG A 281 20.08 2.15 -13.66
N LYS A 282 20.49 1.32 -14.63
CA LYS A 282 21.48 0.27 -14.48
C LYS A 282 22.86 0.70 -15.03
N LYS A 283 23.91 0.54 -14.23
CA LYS A 283 25.28 1.00 -14.51
C LYS A 283 26.18 -0.04 -15.19
N THR A 284 25.75 -1.30 -15.36
CA THR A 284 26.56 -2.32 -16.06
C THR A 284 25.70 -3.38 -16.74
N ASN A 285 26.22 -3.91 -17.85
CA ASN A 285 25.63 -5.05 -18.58
C ASN A 285 25.82 -6.36 -17.79
N GLY A 286 25.00 -6.59 -16.76
CA GLY A 286 25.03 -7.78 -15.91
C GLY A 286 23.71 -8.09 -15.20
N TYR A 287 23.59 -9.31 -14.65
CA TYR A 287 22.43 -9.74 -13.84
C TYR A 287 22.55 -9.36 -12.35
N ASN A 288 23.51 -8.52 -11.97
CA ASN A 288 23.72 -8.14 -10.58
C ASN A 288 22.78 -6.98 -10.20
N ILE A 289 21.87 -7.23 -9.27
CA ILE A 289 20.88 -6.24 -8.81
C ILE A 289 21.53 -5.03 -8.09
N ASN A 290 22.78 -5.17 -7.65
CA ASN A 290 23.54 -4.08 -7.04
C ASN A 290 24.13 -3.09 -8.07
N ASP A 291 23.93 -3.32 -9.37
CA ASP A 291 24.47 -2.48 -10.44
C ASP A 291 23.58 -1.25 -10.74
N TYR A 292 22.47 -1.04 -10.00
CA TYR A 292 21.58 0.11 -10.22
C TYR A 292 22.03 1.37 -9.45
N ILE A 293 21.85 2.53 -10.08
CA ILE A 293 22.21 3.88 -9.61
C ILE A 293 21.05 4.84 -9.93
N TRP A 294 20.85 5.85 -9.08
CA TRP A 294 19.88 6.92 -9.36
C TRP A 294 20.41 7.93 -10.37
N SER A 295 19.53 8.61 -11.10
CA SER A 295 19.90 9.57 -12.16
C SER A 295 20.62 10.81 -11.64
N ASP A 296 20.45 11.15 -10.36
CA ASP A 296 21.21 12.18 -9.64
C ASP A 296 22.59 11.71 -9.10
N GLY A 297 22.95 10.45 -9.36
CA GLY A 297 24.21 9.84 -8.91
C GLY A 297 24.19 9.22 -7.52
N ARG A 298 23.07 9.27 -6.76
CA ARG A 298 22.96 8.54 -5.48
C ARG A 298 23.04 7.02 -5.72
N PRO A 299 23.71 6.26 -4.82
CA PRO A 299 23.67 4.80 -4.87
C PRO A 299 22.27 4.27 -4.50
N MET A 300 21.90 3.11 -5.03
CA MET A 300 20.64 2.45 -4.63
C MET A 300 20.75 1.92 -3.19
N THR A 301 19.99 2.52 -2.27
CA THR A 301 19.95 2.14 -0.83
C THR A 301 18.68 1.39 -0.42
N PHE A 302 17.67 1.36 -1.28
CA PHE A 302 16.38 0.73 -1.06
C PHE A 302 15.85 0.14 -2.38
N THR A 303 15.00 -0.88 -2.30
CA THR A 303 14.42 -1.57 -3.47
C THR A 303 12.97 -1.95 -3.23
N SER A 304 12.09 -1.69 -4.20
CA SER A 304 10.67 -2.10 -4.16
C SER A 304 10.25 -2.87 -5.43
N TRP A 305 11.09 -3.80 -5.87
CA TRP A 305 10.87 -4.58 -7.10
C TRP A 305 9.63 -5.46 -7.05
N TYR A 306 8.89 -5.49 -8.17
CA TYR A 306 7.69 -6.30 -8.32
C TYR A 306 7.98 -7.81 -8.26
N TYR A 307 7.07 -8.53 -7.61
CA TYR A 307 7.09 -10.00 -7.54
C TYR A 307 5.67 -10.55 -7.56
N ASP A 308 5.36 -11.37 -8.56
CA ASP A 308 4.10 -12.12 -8.63
C ASP A 308 4.29 -13.53 -8.04
N PRO A 309 3.75 -13.82 -6.83
CA PRO A 309 3.85 -15.14 -6.22
C PRO A 309 3.02 -16.22 -6.96
N THR A 310 2.18 -15.84 -7.94
CA THR A 310 1.31 -16.79 -8.68
C THR A 310 1.92 -17.27 -9.99
N SER A 311 2.60 -16.40 -10.75
CA SER A 311 3.37 -16.77 -11.94
C SER A 311 4.85 -17.06 -11.64
N GLY A 312 5.38 -16.53 -10.54
CA GLY A 312 6.81 -16.55 -10.23
C GLY A 312 7.61 -15.49 -11.00
N MET A 313 6.95 -14.56 -11.71
CA MET A 313 7.63 -13.43 -12.34
C MET A 313 8.21 -12.49 -11.27
N GLN A 314 9.46 -12.10 -11.46
CA GLN A 314 10.21 -11.27 -10.53
C GLN A 314 10.96 -10.21 -11.34
N GLN A 315 10.91 -8.98 -10.85
CA GLN A 315 11.65 -7.85 -11.38
C GLN A 315 12.91 -7.57 -10.51
N PRO A 316 13.97 -6.93 -11.05
CA PRO A 316 14.16 -6.67 -12.47
C PRO A 316 14.49 -7.98 -13.22
N ASP A 317 13.93 -8.19 -14.41
CA ASP A 317 14.25 -9.36 -15.24
C ASP A 317 15.20 -9.07 -16.41
N GLY A 318 15.42 -7.80 -16.74
CA GLY A 318 16.43 -7.34 -17.69
C GLY A 318 16.22 -7.88 -19.10
N LEU A 319 14.97 -8.10 -19.52
CA LEU A 319 14.63 -8.41 -20.89
C LEU A 319 14.93 -7.19 -21.79
N GLU A 320 14.92 -7.36 -23.11
CA GLU A 320 14.94 -6.27 -24.13
C GLU A 320 15.86 -5.02 -23.93
N ASN A 321 16.98 -5.14 -23.19
CA ASN A 321 17.84 -4.02 -22.74
C ASN A 321 17.14 -3.06 -21.76
N GLU A 322 16.28 -3.60 -20.90
CA GLU A 322 15.60 -2.92 -19.80
C GLU A 322 16.62 -2.52 -18.73
N LYS A 323 16.97 -1.24 -18.75
CA LYS A 323 18.01 -0.62 -17.92
C LYS A 323 17.50 0.54 -17.08
N CYS A 324 16.33 1.07 -17.41
CA CYS A 324 15.68 2.15 -16.69
C CYS A 324 14.51 1.58 -15.88
N SER A 325 13.93 2.35 -14.97
CA SER A 325 12.89 1.83 -14.07
C SER A 325 11.64 2.71 -14.03
N ILE A 326 10.51 2.06 -13.77
CA ILE A 326 9.21 2.68 -13.54
C ILE A 326 8.61 2.16 -12.24
N ILE A 327 7.62 2.88 -11.73
CA ILE A 327 6.56 2.30 -10.90
C ILE A 327 5.43 1.90 -11.84
N GLU A 328 5.04 0.63 -11.83
CA GLU A 328 3.83 0.12 -12.48
C GLU A 328 2.91 -0.48 -11.42
N LEU A 329 1.85 0.26 -11.07
CA LEU A 329 0.90 -0.22 -10.06
C LEU A 329 0.11 -1.41 -10.59
N PHE A 330 0.34 -2.58 -9.99
CA PHE A 330 -0.51 -3.76 -10.16
C PHE A 330 -1.63 -3.79 -9.11
N SER A 331 -1.44 -3.08 -8.00
CA SER A 331 -2.46 -2.83 -6.98
C SER A 331 -2.14 -1.59 -6.15
N ILE A 332 -3.18 -0.88 -5.70
CA ILE A 332 -3.05 0.22 -4.71
C ILE A 332 -2.77 -0.26 -3.27
N HIS A 333 -2.84 -1.57 -2.99
CA HIS A 333 -2.57 -2.15 -1.65
C HIS A 333 -1.19 -2.81 -1.51
N ASN A 334 -0.26 -2.50 -2.41
CA ASN A 334 1.13 -2.95 -2.41
C ASN A 334 2.06 -1.74 -2.67
N MET A 335 3.36 -1.89 -2.44
CA MET A 335 4.40 -0.95 -2.90
C MET A 335 5.53 -1.63 -3.67
N ASN A 336 5.51 -2.96 -3.76
CA ASN A 336 6.46 -3.73 -4.56
C ASN A 336 6.01 -3.67 -6.02
N ASP A 337 6.18 -2.51 -6.65
CA ASP A 337 5.62 -2.15 -7.95
C ASP A 337 6.70 -1.58 -8.90
N TRP A 338 8.00 -1.71 -8.58
CA TRP A 338 9.06 -1.32 -9.52
C TRP A 338 9.25 -2.37 -10.61
N HIS A 339 9.36 -1.89 -11.85
CA HIS A 339 9.58 -2.69 -13.05
C HIS A 339 10.75 -2.07 -13.85
N ASP A 340 11.68 -2.87 -14.37
CA ASP A 340 12.65 -2.39 -15.35
C ASP A 340 12.03 -2.28 -16.75
N VAL A 341 12.48 -1.29 -17.52
CA VAL A 341 11.94 -0.88 -18.82
C VAL A 341 13.05 -0.35 -19.72
N ALA A 342 12.80 -0.36 -21.03
CA ALA A 342 13.79 0.02 -22.01
C ALA A 342 13.87 1.55 -22.16
N CYS A 343 15.01 2.12 -21.75
CA CYS A 343 15.22 3.57 -21.58
C CYS A 343 14.78 4.45 -22.77
N ALA A 344 14.96 3.95 -24.00
CA ALA A 344 14.73 4.67 -25.24
C ALA A 344 13.52 4.16 -26.07
N TYR A 345 12.90 3.03 -25.69
CA TYR A 345 11.82 2.40 -26.45
C TYR A 345 10.45 2.58 -25.79
N ASP A 346 10.35 2.38 -24.48
CA ASP A 346 9.10 2.57 -23.74
C ASP A 346 8.63 4.03 -23.87
N LYS A 347 7.30 4.19 -23.90
CA LYS A 347 6.65 5.49 -24.02
C LYS A 347 5.56 5.65 -22.97
N ILE A 348 5.91 6.32 -21.88
CA ILE A 348 5.03 6.53 -20.72
C ILE A 348 4.79 8.03 -20.59
N SER A 349 3.55 8.45 -20.29
CA SER A 349 3.21 9.89 -20.24
C SER A 349 3.49 10.53 -18.88
N ASN A 350 3.52 9.72 -17.82
CA ASN A 350 3.77 10.15 -16.44
C ASN A 350 5.21 9.89 -16.01
N PHE A 351 5.73 10.78 -15.17
CA PHE A 351 7.03 10.63 -14.52
C PHE A 351 7.08 11.48 -13.26
N ILE A 352 7.96 11.12 -12.32
CA ILE A 352 8.04 11.81 -11.02
C ILE A 352 9.40 12.51 -10.94
N CYS A 353 9.39 13.84 -10.82
CA CYS A 353 10.59 14.62 -10.58
C CYS A 353 10.78 14.88 -9.09
N GLU A 354 12.04 14.96 -8.65
CA GLU A 354 12.47 15.37 -7.32
C GLU A 354 13.43 16.58 -7.42
N ILE A 355 13.19 17.61 -6.62
CA ILE A 355 14.09 18.76 -6.43
C ILE A 355 14.56 18.77 -4.97
N SER A 356 15.81 18.43 -4.72
CA SER A 356 16.45 18.49 -3.39
C SER A 356 16.66 19.94 -2.92
N GLN A 357 16.06 20.34 -1.80
CA GLN A 357 16.22 21.68 -1.22
C GLN A 357 17.48 21.80 -0.36
N TYR A 358 18.66 21.82 -0.97
CA TYR A 358 19.86 22.23 -0.24
C TYR A 358 19.80 23.74 0.07
N PHE A 359 19.60 24.08 1.35
CA PHE A 359 19.73 25.45 1.85
C PHE A 359 21.20 25.90 1.74
N GLU A 360 21.48 26.86 0.85
CA GLU A 360 22.70 27.67 0.98
C GLU A 360 22.57 28.54 2.24
N VAL A 361 23.37 28.23 3.27
CA VAL A 361 23.64 29.17 4.35
C VAL A 361 24.66 30.19 3.85
N GLN A 362 24.18 31.26 3.20
CA GLN A 362 25.01 32.43 2.91
C GLN A 362 24.96 33.44 4.08
N ASP A 363 26.14 33.74 4.63
CA ASP A 363 26.36 34.96 5.43
C ASP A 363 26.25 36.21 4.53
N ASP A 364 25.03 36.74 4.48
CA ASP A 364 24.64 38.15 4.24
C ASP A 364 25.50 39.01 3.26
N ILE A 365 25.27 38.83 1.95
CA ILE A 365 25.26 39.98 1.02
C ILE A 365 24.03 39.92 0.10
N ARG A 366 23.14 40.91 0.23
CA ARG A 366 21.99 41.09 -0.68
C ARG A 366 22.42 41.37 -2.13
N SER A 367 22.23 40.40 -3.02
CA SER A 367 21.89 40.69 -4.42
C SER A 367 21.10 39.55 -5.09
N THR A 368 19.84 39.85 -5.43
CA THR A 368 19.04 39.30 -6.54
C THR A 368 19.36 37.89 -7.06
N TRP A 369 18.34 37.03 -7.03
CA TRP A 369 18.22 35.85 -7.90
C TRP A 369 18.80 36.10 -9.29
N ARG A 370 19.97 35.51 -9.52
CA ARG A 370 20.36 35.04 -10.83
C ARG A 370 20.60 33.56 -10.67
N HIS A 371 19.74 32.77 -11.30
CA HIS A 371 20.21 31.52 -11.86
C HIS A 371 21.55 31.83 -12.53
N VAL A 372 22.61 31.10 -12.18
CA VAL A 372 23.65 30.85 -13.17
C VAL A 372 22.92 30.03 -14.22
N PRO A 373 22.66 30.55 -15.43
CA PRO A 373 22.29 29.66 -16.50
C PRO A 373 23.58 28.89 -16.77
N THR A 374 23.60 27.60 -16.43
CA THR A 374 24.38 26.66 -17.23
C THR A 374 23.84 26.76 -18.64
N GLN A 375 24.38 27.72 -19.40
CA GLN A 375 24.28 27.73 -20.85
C GLN A 375 25.09 26.55 -21.37
N GLN A 376 24.51 25.37 -21.20
CA GLN A 376 24.42 24.33 -22.19
C GLN A 376 23.39 23.31 -21.70
N ALA A 377 22.13 23.53 -22.09
CA ALA A 377 21.32 22.41 -22.51
C ALA A 377 21.95 21.89 -23.82
N ASP A 378 22.95 21.03 -23.70
CA ASP A 378 23.63 20.30 -24.77
C ASP A 378 24.25 19.03 -24.14
N ALA A 379 24.05 17.82 -24.67
CA ALA A 379 23.24 17.47 -25.83
C ALA A 379 22.63 16.07 -25.67
N LEU A 380 21.67 15.80 -26.55
CA LEU A 380 21.26 14.44 -26.88
C LEU A 380 22.26 13.87 -27.89
N TYR A 381 22.87 12.74 -27.59
CA TYR A 381 23.58 11.93 -28.57
C TYR A 381 22.55 11.15 -29.39
N ILE A 382 22.75 11.07 -30.71
CA ILE A 382 21.90 10.29 -31.62
C ILE A 382 22.70 9.03 -31.98
N CYS A 383 22.21 7.88 -31.53
CA CYS A 383 22.81 6.58 -31.82
C CYS A 383 22.67 6.22 -33.30
N GLU A 384 23.55 5.34 -33.82
CA GLU A 384 23.48 4.84 -35.20
C GLU A 384 22.14 4.12 -35.54
N SER A 385 21.44 3.54 -34.54
CA SER A 385 20.08 2.99 -34.72
C SER A 385 18.94 4.02 -34.70
N GLY A 386 19.21 5.30 -34.42
CA GLY A 386 18.28 6.42 -34.56
C GLY A 386 17.49 6.80 -33.30
N GLU A 387 17.78 6.17 -32.17
CA GLU A 387 17.38 6.57 -30.83
C GLU A 387 18.28 7.68 -30.26
N TYR A 388 17.90 8.21 -29.08
CA TYR A 388 18.55 9.35 -28.45
C TYR A 388 18.90 9.04 -27.00
N ILE A 389 20.13 9.37 -26.58
CA ILE A 389 20.61 9.27 -25.20
C ILE A 389 21.13 10.61 -24.68
N LEU A 390 21.25 10.79 -23.36
CA LEU A 390 21.94 11.96 -22.81
C LEU A 390 23.45 11.85 -23.10
N ASN A 391 24.13 12.98 -23.35
CA ASN A 391 25.60 13.01 -23.40
C ASN A 391 26.29 12.46 -22.12
N ALA A 392 25.58 12.41 -21.00
CA ALA A 392 26.06 11.79 -19.75
C ALA A 392 26.19 10.26 -19.83
N PHE A 393 25.59 9.64 -20.85
CA PHE A 393 25.61 8.20 -21.13
C PHE A 393 26.50 7.88 -22.35
N LEU A 394 27.37 8.82 -22.74
CA LEU A 394 28.39 8.59 -23.76
C LEU A 394 29.70 8.22 -23.06
N CYS A 395 30.24 7.02 -23.33
CA CYS A 395 31.47 6.52 -22.70
C CYS A 395 31.39 6.36 -21.17
N ASP A 396 30.21 5.99 -20.63
CA ASP A 396 30.02 5.68 -19.21
C ASP A 396 30.23 4.18 -18.88
N SER A 397 30.71 3.40 -19.86
CA SER A 397 30.89 1.94 -19.84
C SER A 397 29.61 1.12 -19.93
N VAL A 398 28.51 1.72 -20.44
CA VAL A 398 27.21 1.08 -20.60
C VAL A 398 26.72 1.23 -22.05
N GLU A 399 26.30 0.13 -22.69
CA GLU A 399 25.68 0.17 -24.03
C GLU A 399 24.21 0.64 -23.93
N ASP A 400 23.99 1.93 -23.74
CA ASP A 400 22.67 2.56 -23.63
C ASP A 400 22.03 2.79 -25.02
N CYS A 401 22.83 2.92 -26.08
CA CYS A 401 22.42 2.74 -27.47
C CYS A 401 22.17 1.25 -27.80
N ILE A 402 21.13 0.95 -28.56
CA ILE A 402 20.85 -0.37 -29.16
C ILE A 402 21.97 -0.75 -30.13
N SER A 403 22.46 0.23 -30.89
CA SER A 403 23.63 0.06 -31.74
C SER A 403 24.93 -0.01 -30.95
N GLY A 404 24.97 0.27 -29.64
CA GLY A 404 26.15 0.17 -28.76
C GLY A 404 27.37 0.96 -29.24
N ASP A 405 27.13 2.06 -29.94
CA ASP A 405 28.11 2.95 -30.59
C ASP A 405 28.59 4.08 -29.69
N ASP A 406 27.79 4.42 -28.67
CA ASP A 406 28.13 5.22 -27.50
C ASP A 406 29.47 4.81 -26.85
N GLU A 407 29.73 3.50 -26.75
CA GLU A 407 30.94 2.95 -26.11
C GLU A 407 32.10 2.64 -27.08
N ARG A 408 31.90 2.78 -28.40
CA ARG A 408 32.87 2.24 -29.40
C ARG A 408 34.02 3.16 -29.76
N ASN A 409 34.00 4.43 -29.36
CA ASN A 409 35.00 5.40 -29.80
C ASN A 409 35.51 6.34 -28.69
N CYS A 410 35.55 5.85 -27.45
CA CYS A 410 35.98 6.58 -26.25
C CYS A 410 37.50 6.86 -26.18
N SER A 411 38.21 6.84 -27.32
CA SER A 411 39.67 6.77 -27.39
C SER A 411 40.42 8.09 -27.16
N SER A 412 39.72 9.20 -26.89
CA SER A 412 40.39 10.50 -26.60
C SER A 412 39.53 11.52 -25.84
N MET A 413 38.83 11.10 -24.79
CA MET A 413 38.24 12.01 -23.80
C MET A 413 38.65 11.54 -22.40
N ASP A 414 39.48 12.33 -21.72
CA ASP A 414 40.10 11.97 -20.44
C ASP A 414 39.16 12.41 -19.30
N ILE A 415 38.41 11.48 -18.69
CA ILE A 415 37.41 11.76 -17.65
C ILE A 415 37.51 10.77 -16.48
N GLY A 416 37.92 11.28 -15.32
CA GLY A 416 37.28 10.94 -14.03
C GLY A 416 37.96 9.91 -13.11
N ASP A 417 38.02 8.64 -13.52
CA ASP A 417 37.75 7.55 -12.55
C ASP A 417 38.97 6.83 -11.92
N GLN A 418 40.20 7.32 -12.11
CA GLN A 418 41.41 6.69 -11.56
C GLN A 418 42.31 7.67 -10.80
N PHE A 419 42.56 7.40 -9.51
CA PHE A 419 43.61 8.05 -8.73
C PHE A 419 44.97 7.39 -9.06
N THR A 420 46.01 8.20 -9.25
CA THR A 420 47.38 7.71 -9.48
C THR A 420 48.20 7.93 -8.22
N CYS A 421 48.69 6.84 -7.63
CA CYS A 421 49.57 6.82 -6.47
C CYS A 421 50.94 7.47 -6.78
N ASP A 422 51.67 7.92 -5.75
CA ASP A 422 53.00 8.52 -5.93
C ASP A 422 54.04 7.50 -6.45
N ASP A 423 53.86 6.20 -6.19
CA ASP A 423 54.62 5.10 -6.80
C ASP A 423 54.29 4.84 -8.29
N GLY A 424 53.30 5.55 -8.84
CA GLY A 424 52.85 5.43 -10.23
C GLY A 424 51.84 4.30 -10.49
N SER A 425 51.40 3.57 -9.46
CA SER A 425 50.25 2.66 -9.58
C SER A 425 48.93 3.44 -9.66
N ARG A 426 47.85 2.78 -10.10
CA ARG A 426 46.52 3.39 -10.23
C ARG A 426 45.49 2.58 -9.47
N ILE A 427 44.62 3.28 -8.76
CA ILE A 427 43.49 2.73 -8.02
C ILE A 427 42.21 3.47 -8.43
N SER A 428 41.05 2.89 -8.15
CA SER A 428 39.76 3.58 -8.34
C SER A 428 39.70 4.80 -7.41
N ILE A 429 39.05 5.88 -7.85
CA ILE A 429 38.80 7.05 -6.98
C ILE A 429 37.93 6.70 -5.76
N SER A 430 37.20 5.58 -5.80
CA SER A 430 36.47 5.02 -4.65
C SER A 430 37.37 4.42 -3.56
N LEU A 431 38.66 4.24 -3.82
CA LEU A 431 39.68 3.68 -2.91
C LEU A 431 40.67 4.76 -2.43
N TYR A 432 40.33 6.03 -2.64
CA TYR A 432 41.13 7.19 -2.22
C TYR A 432 40.50 7.79 -0.96
N CYS A 433 41.27 7.91 0.13
CA CYS A 433 40.83 8.38 1.45
C CYS A 433 39.78 7.47 2.14
N ASP A 434 39.86 6.15 1.95
CA ASP A 434 39.01 5.16 2.61
C ASP A 434 39.63 4.52 3.87
N PHE A 435 40.77 5.06 4.33
CA PHE A 435 41.56 4.65 5.50
C PHE A 435 42.32 3.31 5.34
N ILE A 436 42.34 2.73 4.13
CA ILE A 436 43.06 1.50 3.82
C ILE A 436 44.14 1.82 2.77
N HIS A 437 45.39 1.42 3.04
CA HIS A 437 46.47 1.58 2.07
C HIS A 437 46.31 0.61 0.90
N HIS A 438 45.66 1.08 -0.17
CA HIS A 438 45.52 0.44 -1.47
C HIS A 438 46.72 0.74 -2.38
N CYS A 439 47.32 1.93 -2.27
CA CYS A 439 48.64 2.25 -2.81
C CYS A 439 49.74 1.56 -1.98
N LYS A 440 50.81 1.06 -2.62
CA LYS A 440 51.90 0.32 -1.93
C LYS A 440 52.78 1.21 -1.04
N ASP A 441 52.81 2.50 -1.34
CA ASP A 441 53.47 3.57 -0.59
C ASP A 441 52.50 4.30 0.37
N GLY A 442 51.21 3.99 0.29
CA GLY A 442 50.15 4.63 1.06
C GLY A 442 49.82 6.08 0.65
N SER A 443 50.18 6.52 -0.57
CA SER A 443 49.93 7.90 -1.02
C SER A 443 48.45 8.28 -1.08
N ASP A 444 47.57 7.30 -1.27
CA ASP A 444 46.10 7.40 -1.18
C ASP A 444 45.59 7.92 0.17
N GLU A 445 46.32 7.64 1.26
CA GLU A 445 45.92 7.98 2.62
C GLU A 445 46.78 9.05 3.28
N ASN A 446 47.98 9.29 2.76
CA ASN A 446 48.98 10.15 3.40
C ASN A 446 48.85 11.65 3.06
N ALA A 447 48.13 12.00 1.99
CA ALA A 447 48.15 13.36 1.43
C ALA A 447 46.79 13.92 0.99
N CYS A 448 45.68 13.56 1.67
CA CYS A 448 44.34 14.02 1.29
C CYS A 448 43.56 14.82 2.35
N GLU A 449 42.70 15.73 1.88
CA GLU A 449 41.77 16.50 2.71
C GLU A 449 40.55 15.64 3.09
N ARG A 450 40.67 14.90 4.19
CA ARG A 450 39.56 14.08 4.72
C ARG A 450 38.39 14.97 5.17
N ARG A 451 37.16 14.56 4.85
CA ARG A 451 35.93 15.28 5.24
C ARG A 451 35.86 15.49 6.75
N ALA A 452 35.39 16.66 7.19
CA ALA A 452 34.99 16.85 8.58
C ALA A 452 33.74 16.01 8.87
N CYS A 453 33.68 15.36 10.04
CA CYS A 453 32.52 14.55 10.40
C CYS A 453 31.24 15.40 10.48
N SER A 454 30.13 14.83 10.01
CA SER A 454 28.82 15.48 10.09
C SER A 454 28.43 15.74 11.56
N PRO A 455 27.62 16.77 11.90
CA PRO A 455 27.13 16.98 13.27
C PRO A 455 26.31 15.81 13.87
N ARG A 456 25.93 14.81 13.05
CA ARG A 456 25.27 13.56 13.46
C ARG A 456 26.23 12.37 13.56
N GLU A 457 27.48 12.56 13.18
CA GLU A 457 28.57 11.61 13.33
C GLU A 457 29.41 12.00 14.56
N TRP A 458 29.91 11.01 15.27
CA TRP A 458 30.92 11.18 16.31
C TRP A 458 32.30 10.86 15.73
N GLN A 459 33.29 11.64 16.12
CA GLN A 459 34.65 11.52 15.59
C GLN A 459 35.51 10.68 16.54
N CYS A 460 35.91 9.49 16.07
CA CYS A 460 36.89 8.63 16.73
C CYS A 460 38.22 9.36 16.96
N THR A 461 39.06 8.88 17.88
CA THR A 461 40.35 9.54 18.20
C THR A 461 41.32 9.54 17.01
N ASN A 462 41.26 8.52 16.15
CA ASN A 462 41.96 8.41 14.87
C ASN A 462 41.38 9.29 13.73
N ARG A 463 40.33 10.07 14.01
CA ARG A 463 39.56 10.93 13.09
C ARG A 463 38.64 10.23 12.09
N GLN A 464 38.40 8.93 12.22
CA GLN A 464 37.30 8.25 11.55
C GLN A 464 35.95 8.82 12.05
N CYS A 465 34.94 8.86 11.17
CA CYS A 465 33.58 9.28 11.53
C CYS A 465 32.70 8.03 11.66
N VAL A 466 32.11 7.82 12.83
CA VAL A 466 31.05 6.82 13.09
C VAL A 466 29.74 7.57 13.38
N THR A 467 28.57 6.96 13.21
CA THR A 467 27.32 7.64 13.62
C THR A 467 27.24 7.77 15.14
N ASN A 468 26.50 8.74 15.69
CA ASN A 468 26.25 8.79 17.14
C ASN A 468 25.46 7.58 17.69
N GLN A 469 24.92 6.72 16.83
CA GLN A 469 24.28 5.45 17.20
C GLN A 469 25.30 4.31 17.32
N GLN A 470 26.43 4.41 16.61
CA GLN A 470 27.59 3.50 16.64
C GLN A 470 28.61 3.90 17.71
N ARG A 471 28.15 4.56 18.77
CA ARG A 471 28.95 4.96 19.92
C ARG A 471 28.27 4.42 21.16
N CYS A 472 28.99 3.64 21.96
CA CYS A 472 28.47 2.89 23.09
C CYS A 472 27.43 1.83 22.66
N ASP A 473 27.60 1.20 21.49
CA ASP A 473 26.70 0.15 20.96
C ASP A 473 27.25 -1.28 21.14
N PHE A 474 28.41 -1.41 21.78
CA PHE A 474 29.19 -2.64 21.98
C PHE A 474 29.75 -3.29 20.70
N VAL A 475 29.76 -2.57 19.58
CA VAL A 475 30.38 -2.98 18.31
C VAL A 475 31.62 -2.12 18.05
N GLU A 476 32.74 -2.74 17.67
CA GLU A 476 33.98 -2.02 17.36
C GLU A 476 33.88 -1.35 15.97
N ASN A 477 33.23 -0.20 15.88
CA ASN A 477 33.01 0.56 14.65
C ASN A 477 34.18 1.51 14.34
N CYS A 478 34.80 2.12 15.36
CA CYS A 478 36.08 2.83 15.23
C CYS A 478 37.23 1.83 15.16
N PHE A 479 38.15 1.99 14.20
CA PHE A 479 39.35 1.13 14.08
C PHE A 479 40.27 1.19 15.32
N ASP A 480 40.22 2.29 16.09
CA ASP A 480 40.94 2.45 17.36
C ASP A 480 40.10 2.09 18.61
N LYS A 481 38.85 1.63 18.42
CA LYS A 481 37.89 1.22 19.46
C LYS A 481 37.48 2.33 20.42
N THR A 482 37.60 3.60 20.02
CA THR A 482 37.33 4.75 20.90
C THR A 482 35.87 5.19 20.96
N ASP A 483 35.01 4.58 20.16
CA ASP A 483 33.54 4.59 20.26
C ASP A 483 33.01 3.93 21.54
N GLU A 484 33.69 2.88 22.02
CA GLU A 484 33.22 2.01 23.11
C GLU A 484 33.85 2.30 24.48
N ILE A 485 34.28 3.55 24.70
CA ILE A 485 34.88 4.00 25.97
C ILE A 485 34.22 5.30 26.50
N GLU A 486 34.12 5.42 27.83
CA GLU A 486 33.50 6.54 28.57
C GLU A 486 32.02 6.83 28.22
N CYS A 487 31.15 5.86 28.53
CA CYS A 487 29.69 5.96 28.40
C CYS A 487 29.02 6.19 29.78
N GLU A 488 28.40 7.34 30.01
CA GLU A 488 27.72 7.68 31.29
C GLU A 488 26.21 7.35 31.32
N THR A 489 25.65 7.25 32.53
CA THR A 489 24.31 6.72 32.87
C THR A 489 23.10 7.30 32.14
N CYS A 490 22.04 6.48 32.08
CA CYS A 490 20.90 6.62 31.19
C CYS A 490 19.92 7.78 31.49
N ARG A 491 19.12 8.09 30.46
CA ARG A 491 18.33 9.32 30.33
C ARG A 491 17.01 9.28 31.12
N LEU A 492 16.50 10.46 31.47
CA LEU A 492 15.32 10.69 32.34
C LEU A 492 14.03 9.93 31.99
N ASP A 493 13.88 9.42 30.78
CA ASP A 493 12.68 8.69 30.31
C ASP A 493 12.91 7.17 30.19
N SER A 494 14.04 6.66 30.68
CA SER A 494 14.42 5.23 30.67
C SER A 494 14.48 4.63 32.07
N PHE A 495 14.04 3.38 32.19
CA PHE A 495 14.17 2.53 33.37
C PHE A 495 15.47 1.73 33.26
N GLN A 496 16.24 1.67 34.34
CA GLN A 496 17.52 0.96 34.39
C GLN A 496 17.36 -0.36 35.15
N CYS A 497 17.61 -1.47 34.46
CA CYS A 497 17.68 -2.82 35.01
C CYS A 497 18.89 -2.94 35.96
N TYR A 498 18.89 -3.91 36.87
CA TYR A 498 19.95 -4.05 37.89
C TYR A 498 21.33 -4.46 37.33
N ASP A 499 21.38 -4.95 36.09
CA ASP A 499 22.61 -5.20 35.32
C ASP A 499 23.15 -3.94 34.59
N GLN A 500 22.47 -2.80 34.77
CA GLN A 500 22.72 -1.49 34.14
C GLN A 500 22.27 -1.37 32.68
N GLN A 501 21.59 -2.37 32.11
CA GLN A 501 20.86 -2.20 30.84
C GLN A 501 19.74 -1.17 31.03
N CYS A 502 19.46 -0.36 30.00
CA CYS A 502 18.45 0.69 30.07
C CYS A 502 17.37 0.48 29.02
N ILE A 503 16.13 0.33 29.48
CA ILE A 503 14.93 0.12 28.66
C ILE A 503 14.02 1.35 28.74
N PRO A 504 13.18 1.63 27.74
CA PRO A 504 12.23 2.74 27.82
C PRO A 504 11.23 2.54 28.96
N SER A 505 10.81 3.62 29.64
CA SER A 505 9.78 3.53 30.72
C SER A 505 8.45 2.92 30.27
N THR A 506 8.20 2.84 28.96
CA THR A 506 7.02 2.21 28.34
C THR A 506 7.09 0.69 28.28
N ARG A 507 8.26 0.08 28.51
CA ARG A 507 8.48 -1.37 28.60
C ARG A 507 8.60 -1.86 30.04
N VAL A 508 8.03 -1.11 30.98
CA VAL A 508 7.85 -1.53 32.37
C VAL A 508 6.38 -1.85 32.54
N CYS A 509 6.07 -3.11 32.84
CA CYS A 509 4.72 -3.65 32.99
C CYS A 509 3.89 -3.69 31.68
N ASP A 510 4.57 -3.94 30.54
CA ASP A 510 3.97 -4.18 29.22
C ASP A 510 3.66 -5.68 28.94
N GLY A 511 4.15 -6.57 29.79
CA GLY A 511 3.84 -8.01 29.82
C GLY A 511 4.90 -8.89 29.19
N MET A 512 5.99 -8.29 28.71
CA MET A 512 7.17 -8.97 28.22
C MET A 512 8.33 -8.69 29.17
N VAL A 513 9.29 -9.61 29.22
CA VAL A 513 10.52 -9.42 30.01
C VAL A 513 11.55 -8.79 29.08
N ASP A 514 11.74 -7.49 29.25
CA ASP A 514 12.68 -6.64 28.54
C ASP A 514 13.98 -6.40 29.34
N CYS A 515 13.96 -6.53 30.68
CA CYS A 515 15.21 -6.61 31.45
C CYS A 515 15.82 -8.03 31.35
N SER A 516 17.03 -8.13 30.80
CA SER A 516 17.69 -9.41 30.53
C SER A 516 18.25 -10.16 31.76
N GLY A 517 18.17 -9.53 32.95
CA GLY A 517 18.53 -10.10 34.24
C GLY A 517 17.55 -11.17 34.77
N LEU A 518 18.03 -11.99 35.72
CA LEU A 518 17.32 -13.14 36.30
C LEU A 518 16.11 -12.79 37.19
N PHE A 519 15.86 -11.51 37.48
CA PHE A 519 14.83 -11.07 38.43
C PHE A 519 13.64 -10.37 37.77
N HIS A 520 13.67 -10.13 36.45
CA HIS A 520 12.54 -9.64 35.66
C HIS A 520 11.85 -8.41 36.27
N GLU A 521 12.67 -7.47 36.78
CA GLU A 521 12.23 -6.31 37.57
C GLU A 521 11.24 -5.37 36.86
N ASP A 522 11.20 -5.39 35.54
CA ASP A 522 10.26 -4.67 34.69
C ASP A 522 8.82 -5.21 34.75
N GLU A 523 8.60 -6.47 35.18
CA GLU A 523 7.29 -7.14 35.28
C GLU A 523 6.93 -7.58 36.71
N SER A 524 7.28 -6.77 37.72
CA SER A 524 7.05 -7.11 39.14
C SER A 524 5.56 -7.25 39.54
N GLU A 525 5.28 -8.04 40.60
CA GLU A 525 3.90 -8.34 41.07
C GLU A 525 3.03 -7.10 41.35
N ASP A 526 3.61 -5.95 41.71
CA ASP A 526 2.85 -4.73 42.05
C ASP A 526 2.13 -4.12 40.83
N CYS A 527 2.53 -4.50 39.62
CA CYS A 527 1.84 -4.11 38.38
C CYS A 527 0.51 -4.85 38.14
N LEU A 528 0.17 -5.85 38.96
CA LEU A 528 -1.12 -6.54 38.91
C LEU A 528 -2.31 -5.66 39.32
N GLN A 529 -2.10 -4.50 39.96
CA GLN A 529 -3.17 -3.49 40.15
C GLN A 529 -3.37 -2.54 38.96
N LYS A 530 -2.43 -2.49 37.99
CA LYS A 530 -2.62 -1.78 36.70
C LYS A 530 -3.09 -2.70 35.58
N ARG A 531 -3.23 -4.01 35.82
CA ARG A 531 -3.58 -5.04 34.83
C ARG A 531 -4.86 -5.81 35.18
N GLN A 532 -5.99 -5.10 35.26
CA GLN A 532 -7.29 -5.74 34.98
C GLN A 532 -7.78 -5.34 33.59
N HIS A 533 -7.22 -6.00 32.56
CA HIS A 533 -7.92 -6.44 31.34
C HIS A 533 -6.96 -7.11 30.34
N THR A 534 -6.37 -8.24 30.73
CA THR A 534 -6.15 -9.36 29.78
C THR A 534 -6.02 -10.65 30.58
N CYS A 535 -6.91 -11.61 30.31
CA CYS A 535 -6.72 -12.98 30.77
C CYS A 535 -6.44 -13.84 29.54
N LYS A 536 -5.36 -14.62 29.61
CA LYS A 536 -5.10 -15.72 28.70
C LYS A 536 -5.91 -16.96 29.14
N ASP A 537 -7.22 -16.76 29.30
CA ASP A 537 -8.23 -17.82 29.36
C ASP A 537 -9.03 -17.75 28.05
N TRP A 538 -8.73 -18.51 26.99
CA TRP A 538 -8.21 -19.88 27.01
C TRP A 538 -7.45 -20.24 25.72
N TRP A 539 -6.33 -20.94 25.93
CA TRP A 539 -5.79 -22.03 25.09
C TRP A 539 -5.14 -21.58 23.76
N ALA A 540 -3.87 -21.85 23.46
CA ALA A 540 -3.06 -23.05 23.75
C ALA A 540 -3.64 -24.34 23.13
N GLY A 541 -3.45 -24.48 21.81
CA GLY A 541 -3.32 -25.79 21.16
C GLY A 541 -4.36 -26.14 20.10
N GLY A 542 -3.89 -26.49 18.89
CA GLY A 542 -4.68 -27.27 17.94
C GLY A 542 -4.26 -27.15 16.47
N GLU A 543 -3.59 -28.17 15.94
CA GLU A 543 -3.29 -28.31 14.51
C GLU A 543 -4.46 -28.89 13.68
N LYS A 544 -4.24 -28.97 12.36
CA LYS A 544 -5.17 -29.14 11.24
C LYS A 544 -5.26 -30.60 10.74
N ARG A 545 -6.43 -31.06 10.26
CA ARG A 545 -6.64 -31.75 8.94
C ARG A 545 -8.05 -32.35 8.71
N ASN A 546 -8.32 -32.66 7.43
CA ASN A 546 -9.51 -33.32 6.85
C ASN A 546 -10.82 -32.51 6.78
N GLY A 547 -10.82 -31.51 5.90
CA GLY A 547 -12.05 -30.96 5.32
C GLY A 547 -12.18 -29.48 5.63
N ALA A 548 -12.86 -29.17 6.73
CA ALA A 548 -12.85 -27.84 7.35
C ALA A 548 -13.49 -27.89 8.75
N TYR A 549 -12.83 -27.29 9.73
CA TYR A 549 -13.47 -26.17 10.44
C TYR A 549 -12.97 -24.94 9.67
N LEU A 550 -13.81 -24.20 8.94
CA LEU A 550 -14.97 -23.46 9.42
C LEU A 550 -14.64 -22.73 10.72
N ILE A 551 -14.41 -21.42 10.73
CA ILE A 551 -14.63 -20.47 9.63
C ILE A 551 -13.81 -19.20 9.88
N ASP A 552 -13.96 -18.24 8.98
CA ASP A 552 -13.69 -16.82 9.22
C ASP A 552 -13.90 -16.38 10.69
N LEU A 553 -13.27 -15.29 11.07
CA LEU A 553 -14.06 -14.05 11.09
C LEU A 553 -13.12 -12.88 10.83
N TYR A 554 -13.27 -12.36 9.62
CA TYR A 554 -13.62 -10.96 9.40
C TYR A 554 -13.44 -9.98 10.56
N LEU A 555 -12.45 -9.10 10.30
CA LEU A 555 -12.35 -7.71 10.70
C LEU A 555 -11.97 -7.44 12.17
N ASN A 556 -11.11 -6.45 12.42
CA ASN A 556 -10.84 -5.28 11.58
C ASN A 556 -9.74 -5.37 10.52
#